data_AF-A0A2W7A5U5-F1
#
_entry.id   AF-A0A2W7A5U5-F1
#
_cell.length_a   1.000
_cell.length_b   1.000
_cell.length_c   1.000
_cell.angle_alpha   90.00
_cell.angle_beta   90.00
_cell.angle_gamma   90.00
#
_symmetry.space_group_name_H-M   'P 1'
#
loop_
_entity.id
_entity.type
_entity.pdbx_description
1 polymer ?
#
loop_
_entity_poly.entity_id
_entity_poly.type
_entity_poly.pdbx_seq_one_letter_code
_entity_poly.pdbx_strand_id
1 'polypeptide(L)'
;MIFNSDSANFLNSDAEVQEVNPLLHYLQHQPPEVLAQVAKSVSPEVKQIITHNVHGLLGMLPPEGFDVKITTDRENLAGLLVSAMMTGYFLRQMEQRMDMESILSGSLPLPDSNSSD
;
A
#
# COMPACT_ATOMS: atom_id res chain seq x y z
N MET A 1 0.06 -0.61 26.42
CA MET A 1 0.99 0.47 26.04
C MET A 1 0.34 1.20 24.87
N ILE A 2 0.07 2.49 25.05
CA ILE A 2 -0.62 3.33 24.06
C ILE A 2 0.47 3.91 23.17
N PHE A 3 0.46 3.55 21.88
CA PHE A 3 1.35 4.19 20.91
C PHE A 3 0.85 5.61 20.69
N ASN A 4 1.67 6.59 21.09
CA ASN A 4 1.36 8.01 20.95
C ASN A 4 1.57 8.40 19.46
N SER A 5 0.50 8.79 18.77
CA SER A 5 0.52 9.22 17.36
C SER A 5 1.27 10.53 17.11
N ASP A 6 1.80 11.19 18.15
CA ASP A 6 2.57 12.43 18.01
C ASP A 6 3.95 12.27 17.34
N SER A 7 4.46 11.04 17.19
CA SER A 7 5.73 10.80 16.48
C SER A 7 5.61 10.96 14.96
N ALA A 8 4.39 10.89 14.41
CA ALA A 8 4.14 11.12 12.98
C ALA A 8 4.15 12.61 12.61
N ASN A 9 4.11 13.51 13.60
CA ASN A 9 4.08 14.96 13.36
C ASN A 9 5.48 15.57 13.12
N PHE A 10 6.56 14.78 13.25
CA PHE A 10 7.92 15.27 12.97
C PHE A 10 8.21 15.44 11.47
N LEU A 11 7.42 14.83 10.59
CA LEU A 11 7.63 14.89 9.14
C LEU A 11 6.68 15.85 8.42
N ASN A 12 5.73 16.48 9.13
CA ASN A 12 4.64 17.27 8.54
C ASN A 12 4.64 18.75 8.97
N SER A 13 5.82 19.31 9.30
CA SER A 13 5.98 20.76 9.42
C SER A 13 6.42 21.32 8.07
N ASP A 14 5.46 21.86 7.34
CA ASP A 14 5.67 22.58 6.09
C ASP A 14 6.72 23.69 6.22
N ALA A 15 7.61 23.73 5.22
CA ALA A 15 8.21 24.94 4.66
C ALA A 15 8.81 25.98 5.63
N GLU A 16 9.97 25.71 6.22
CA GLU A 16 10.97 26.76 6.49
C GLU A 16 12.38 26.15 6.70
N VAL A 17 13.25 26.41 5.71
CA VAL A 17 14.67 26.03 5.63
C VAL A 17 14.94 24.52 5.58
N GLN A 18 15.39 24.05 4.41
CA GLN A 18 16.06 22.75 4.24
C GLN A 18 17.40 22.78 4.99
N GLU A 19 17.37 22.83 6.33
CA GLU A 19 18.53 22.54 7.17
C GLU A 19 18.83 21.06 6.99
N VAL A 20 19.70 20.78 6.02
CA VAL A 20 20.22 19.44 5.75
C VAL A 20 20.74 18.91 7.08
N ASN A 21 20.11 17.87 7.62
CA ASN A 21 20.47 17.33 8.92
C ASN A 21 21.99 17.12 8.99
N PRO A 22 22.74 17.87 9.82
CA PRO A 22 24.19 17.91 9.76
C PRO A 22 24.81 16.55 10.11
N LEU A 23 24.12 15.73 10.90
CA LEU A 23 24.52 14.36 11.18
C LEU A 23 24.35 13.48 9.95
N LEU A 24 23.24 13.61 9.23
CA LEU A 24 22.99 12.87 8.00
C LEU A 24 24.05 13.23 6.95
N HIS A 25 24.32 14.53 6.77
CA HIS A 25 25.38 15.01 5.90
C HIS A 25 26.75 14.44 6.31
N TYR A 26 27.10 14.48 7.60
CA TYR A 26 28.34 13.89 8.10
C TYR A 26 28.43 12.39 7.79
N LEU A 27 27.37 11.62 8.06
CA LEU A 27 27.32 10.17 7.86
C LEU A 27 27.44 9.78 6.38
N GLN A 28 26.82 10.53 5.46
CA GLN A 28 26.91 10.29 4.01
C GLN A 28 28.32 10.48 3.46
N HIS A 29 29.12 11.34 4.08
CA HIS A 29 30.50 11.65 3.66
C HIS A 29 31.56 10.87 4.44
N GLN A 30 31.17 9.99 5.38
CA GLN A 30 32.13 9.15 6.09
C GLN A 30 32.61 7.97 5.25
N PRO A 31 33.89 7.57 5.40
CA PRO A 31 34.39 6.36 4.77
C PRO A 31 33.72 5.11 5.39
N PRO A 32 33.52 4.04 4.60
CA PRO A 32 32.79 2.85 5.03
C PRO A 32 33.42 2.17 6.26
N GLU A 33 34.73 2.32 6.46
CA GLU A 33 35.46 1.79 7.61
C GLU A 33 34.99 2.41 8.93
N VAL A 34 34.70 3.72 8.94
CA VAL A 34 34.23 4.44 10.13
C VAL A 34 32.80 4.01 10.47
N LEU A 35 31.93 3.90 9.47
CA LEU A 35 30.57 3.38 9.64
C LEU A 35 30.58 1.93 10.15
N ALA A 36 31.48 1.09 9.64
CA ALA A 36 31.65 -0.28 10.10
C ALA A 36 32.16 -0.35 11.55
N GLN A 37 33.02 0.57 11.97
CA GLN A 37 33.50 0.63 13.36
C GLN A 37 32.37 1.04 14.33
N VAL A 38 31.55 2.01 13.95
CA VAL A 38 30.34 2.40 14.72
C VAL A 38 29.36 1.22 14.79
N ALA A 39 29.11 0.52 13.68
CA ALA A 39 28.27 -0.66 13.67
C ALA A 39 28.84 -1.80 14.55
N LYS A 40 30.16 -1.90 14.70
CA LYS A 40 30.81 -2.88 15.59
C LYS A 40 30.67 -2.53 17.07
N SER A 41 30.60 -1.24 17.44
CA SER A 41 30.44 -0.82 18.84
C SER A 41 29.03 -1.01 19.41
N VAL A 42 28.05 -1.32 18.57
CA VAL A 42 26.66 -1.55 18.98
C VAL A 42 26.46 -2.98 19.48
N SER A 43 25.72 -3.15 20.58
CA SER A 43 25.41 -4.46 21.14
C SER A 43 24.53 -5.30 20.19
N PRO A 44 24.58 -6.65 20.26
CA PRO A 44 23.76 -7.52 19.43
C PRO A 44 22.26 -7.27 19.56
N GLU A 45 21.78 -6.98 20.76
CA GLU A 45 20.37 -6.67 21.04
C GLU A 45 19.92 -5.41 20.31
N VAL A 46 20.72 -4.34 20.38
CA VAL A 46 20.40 -3.08 19.70
C VAL A 46 20.44 -3.25 18.18
N LYS A 47 21.35 -4.08 17.63
CA LYS A 47 21.34 -4.42 16.20
C LYS A 47 20.05 -5.10 15.77
N GLN A 48 19.56 -6.05 16.57
CA GLN A 48 18.31 -6.74 16.28
C GLN A 48 17.12 -5.78 16.28
N ILE A 49 17.07 -4.85 17.24
CA ILE A 49 16.04 -3.81 17.31
C ILE A 49 16.10 -2.90 16.09
N ILE A 50 17.29 -2.44 15.68
CA ILE A 50 17.46 -1.59 14.49
C ILE A 50 17.01 -2.34 13.22
N THR A 51 17.44 -3.59 13.04
CA THR A 51 17.03 -4.41 11.89
C THR A 51 15.51 -4.61 11.87
N HIS A 52 14.90 -4.88 13.02
CA HIS A 52 13.45 -5.02 13.13
C HIS A 52 12.72 -3.72 12.76
N ASN A 53 13.20 -2.57 13.26
CA ASN A 53 12.63 -1.26 12.93
C ASN A 53 12.78 -0.94 11.44
N VAL A 54 13.93 -1.24 10.83
CA VAL A 54 14.14 -1.07 9.38
C VAL A 54 13.19 -1.96 8.59
N HIS A 55 13.02 -3.24 8.95
CA HIS A 55 12.03 -4.11 8.30
C HIS A 55 10.60 -3.58 8.45
N GLY A 56 10.25 -3.04 9.62
CA GLY A 56 8.96 -2.40 9.86
C GLY A 56 8.74 -1.16 8.98
N LEU A 57 9.76 -0.33 8.83
CA LEU A 57 9.73 0.83 7.93
C LEU A 57 9.63 0.41 6.46
N LEU A 58 10.38 -0.63 6.04
CA LEU A 58 10.33 -1.18 4.68
C LEU A 58 8.97 -1.83 4.36
N GLY A 59 8.31 -2.47 5.33
CA GLY A 59 6.99 -3.07 5.17
C GLY A 59 5.83 -2.07 5.07
N MET A 60 6.07 -0.80 5.42
CA MET A 60 5.09 0.29 5.37
C MET A 60 5.42 1.32 4.28
N LEU A 61 6.35 1.02 3.37
CA LEU A 61 6.75 1.97 2.33
C LEU A 61 5.59 2.26 1.37
N PRO A 62 5.31 3.54 1.08
CA PRO A 62 4.31 3.90 0.09
C PRO A 62 4.76 3.38 -1.29
N PRO A 63 3.88 2.68 -2.03
CA PRO A 63 4.24 2.05 -3.30
C PRO A 63 4.62 3.06 -4.40
N GLU A 64 4.30 4.34 -4.22
CA GLU A 64 4.55 5.42 -5.17
C GLU A 64 6.04 5.83 -5.25
N GLY A 65 6.83 5.57 -4.19
CA GLY A 65 8.23 5.99 -4.08
C GLY A 65 9.27 4.87 -4.21
N PHE A 66 8.82 3.62 -4.37
CA PHE A 66 9.69 2.44 -4.29
C PHE A 66 9.32 1.40 -5.35
N ASP A 67 10.34 0.76 -5.91
CA ASP A 67 10.14 -0.39 -6.81
C ASP A 67 9.73 -1.62 -5.98
N VAL A 68 8.45 -2.01 -6.08
CA VAL A 68 7.90 -3.16 -5.34
C VAL A 68 8.08 -4.43 -6.18
N LYS A 69 9.04 -5.27 -5.81
CA LYS A 69 9.24 -6.59 -6.43
C LYS A 69 8.57 -7.71 -5.62
N ILE A 70 7.53 -8.30 -6.18
CA ILE A 70 6.87 -9.48 -5.61
C ILE A 70 7.51 -10.74 -6.18
N THR A 71 8.03 -11.62 -5.32
CA THR A 71 8.53 -12.95 -5.71
C THR A 71 7.57 -14.00 -5.19
N THR A 72 7.13 -14.92 -6.06
CA THR A 72 6.17 -15.97 -5.71
C THR A 72 6.49 -17.25 -6.46
N ASP A 73 6.12 -18.38 -5.87
CA ASP A 73 6.21 -19.70 -6.50
C ASP A 73 5.07 -19.91 -7.50
N ARG A 74 5.24 -20.93 -8.36
CA ARG A 74 4.32 -21.25 -9.46
C ARG A 74 2.91 -21.52 -8.96
N GLU A 75 2.76 -22.23 -7.85
CA GLU A 75 1.48 -22.65 -7.28
C GLU A 75 0.70 -21.44 -6.76
N ASN A 76 1.38 -20.55 -6.03
CA ASN A 76 0.79 -19.32 -5.50
C ASN A 76 0.41 -18.35 -6.62
N LEU A 77 1.26 -18.21 -7.65
CA LEU A 77 0.95 -17.42 -8.85
C LEU A 77 -0.29 -17.97 -9.58
N ALA A 78 -0.34 -19.29 -9.78
CA ALA A 78 -1.48 -19.94 -10.42
C ALA A 78 -2.77 -19.73 -9.62
N GLY A 79 -2.70 -19.83 -8.29
CA GLY A 79 -3.82 -19.54 -7.40
C GLY A 79 -4.34 -18.10 -7.56
N LEU A 80 -3.43 -17.12 -7.63
CA LEU A 80 -3.78 -15.71 -7.86
C LEU A 80 -4.42 -15.47 -9.23
N LEU A 81 -3.95 -16.18 -10.25
CA LEU A 81 -4.50 -16.07 -11.60
C LEU A 81 -5.91 -16.69 -11.68
N VAL A 82 -6.13 -17.83 -11.03
CA VAL A 82 -7.45 -18.47 -10.94
C VAL A 82 -8.42 -17.59 -10.16
N SER A 83 -8.01 -16.98 -9.05
CA SER A 83 -8.87 -16.06 -8.29
C SER A 83 -9.24 -14.82 -9.12
N ALA A 84 -8.27 -14.22 -9.81
CA ALA A 84 -8.52 -13.09 -10.71
C ALA A 84 -9.48 -13.46 -11.84
N MET A 85 -9.34 -14.66 -12.43
CA MET A 85 -10.27 -15.17 -13.45
C MET A 85 -11.69 -15.34 -12.91
N MET A 86 -11.84 -15.94 -11.73
CA MET A 86 -13.14 -16.11 -11.08
C MET A 86 -13.82 -14.76 -10.82
N THR A 87 -13.06 -13.78 -10.30
CA THR A 87 -13.56 -12.42 -10.10
C THR A 87 -13.95 -11.77 -11.42
N GLY A 88 -13.15 -11.92 -12.47
CA GLY A 88 -13.47 -11.36 -13.79
C GLY A 88 -14.75 -11.94 -14.40
N TYR A 89 -14.93 -13.26 -14.31
CA TYR A 89 -16.16 -13.92 -14.77
C TYR A 89 -17.38 -13.45 -13.99
N PHE A 90 -17.25 -13.34 -12.67
CA PHE A 90 -18.32 -12.85 -11.80
C PHE A 90 -18.75 -11.43 -12.18
N LEU A 91 -17.80 -10.52 -12.39
CA LEU A 91 -18.10 -9.14 -12.83
C LEU A 91 -18.84 -9.13 -14.17
N ARG A 92 -18.41 -9.96 -15.14
CA ARG A 92 -19.10 -10.06 -16.42
C ARG A 92 -20.53 -10.60 -16.30
N GLN A 93 -20.74 -11.58 -15.42
CA GLN A 93 -22.07 -12.12 -15.15
C GLN A 93 -22.99 -11.06 -14.52
N MET A 94 -22.46 -10.22 -13.62
CA MET A 94 -23.21 -9.11 -13.04
C MET A 94 -23.59 -8.06 -14.09
N GLU A 95 -22.67 -7.73 -15.00
CA GLU A 95 -22.93 -6.80 -16.11
C GLU A 95 -24.06 -7.32 -17.02
N GLN A 96 -24.00 -8.60 -17.42
CA GLN A 96 -25.05 -9.22 -18.23
C GLN A 96 -26.41 -9.19 -17.54
N ARG A 97 -26.43 -9.47 -16.23
CA ARG A 97 -27.67 -9.41 -15.44
C ARG A 97 -28.22 -7.99 -15.41
N MET A 98 -27.36 -6.99 -15.19
CA MET A 98 -27.76 -5.58 -15.18
C MET A 98 -28.34 -5.14 -16.53
N ASP A 99 -27.72 -5.53 -17.63
CA ASP A 99 -28.20 -5.23 -18.98
C ASP A 99 -29.58 -5.86 -19.23
N MET A 100 -29.78 -7.11 -18.81
CA MET A 100 -31.07 -7.79 -18.92
C MET A 100 -32.15 -7.09 -18.08
N GLU A 101 -31.84 -6.71 -16.83
CA GLU A 101 -32.77 -6.00 -15.94
C GLU A 101 -33.15 -4.62 -16.51
N SER A 102 -32.21 -3.92 -17.17
CA SER A 102 -32.46 -2.65 -17.85
C SER A 102 -33.43 -2.81 -19.03
N ILE A 103 -33.19 -3.81 -19.89
CA ILE A 103 -34.05 -4.09 -21.05
C ILE A 103 -35.48 -4.45 -20.59
N LEU A 104 -35.60 -5.34 -19.60
CA LEU A 104 -36.89 -5.79 -19.10
C LEU A 104 -37.69 -4.64 -18.47
N SER A 105 -37.02 -3.79 -17.68
CA SER A 105 -37.64 -2.62 -17.03
C SER A 105 -38.08 -1.55 -18.04
N GLY A 106 -37.33 -1.37 -19.14
CA GLY A 106 -37.73 -0.50 -20.24
C GLY A 106 -38.85 -1.05 -21.12
N SER A 107 -39.13 -2.37 -21.04
CA SER A 107 -40.10 -3.06 -21.89
C SER A 107 -41.50 -3.24 -21.29
N LEU A 108 -41.73 -2.83 -20.04
CA LEU A 108 -43.06 -2.81 -19.43
C LEU A 108 -43.72 -1.44 -19.70
N PRO A 109 -44.68 -1.32 -20.65
CA PRO A 109 -45.55 -0.16 -20.67
C PRO A 109 -46.38 -0.24 -19.39
N LEU A 110 -46.26 0.78 -18.53
CA LEU A 110 -47.24 1.00 -17.48
C LEU A 110 -48.61 1.11 -18.18
N PRO A 111 -49.62 0.31 -17.80
CA PRO A 111 -50.97 0.57 -18.29
C PRO A 111 -51.36 1.96 -17.82
N ASP A 112 -51.55 2.89 -18.76
CA ASP A 112 -52.07 4.22 -18.50
C ASP A 112 -53.43 4.09 -17.81
N SER A 113 -53.43 4.17 -16.48
CA SER A 113 -54.64 4.34 -15.68
C SER A 113 -55.05 5.80 -15.76
N ASN A 114 -55.44 6.26 -16.96
CA ASN A 114 -56.14 7.53 -17.12
C ASN A 114 -57.32 7.37 -18.09
N SER A 115 -58.33 6.63 -17.62
CA SER A 115 -59.68 6.72 -18.14
C SER A 115 -60.64 6.67 -16.96
N SER A 116 -61.20 7.82 -16.58
CA SER A 116 -62.55 8.08 -16.03
C SER A 116 -62.53 9.41 -15.28
N ASP A 117 -62.95 10.51 -15.91
CA ASP A 117 -64.29 11.13 -15.82
C ASP A 117 -64.25 12.52 -16.50
#